data_AF-A0A8C5M5N1-F1
#
_entry.id   AF-A0A8C5M5N1-F1
#
_cell.length_a   1.000
_cell.length_b   1.000
_cell.length_c   1.000
_cell.angle_alpha   90.00
_cell.angle_beta   90.00
_cell.angle_gamma   90.00
#
_symmetry.space_group_name_H-M   'P 1'
#
loop_
_entity.id
_entity.type
_entity.pdbx_description
1 polymer ?
#
loop_
_entity_poly.entity_id
_entity_poly.type
_entity_poly.pdbx_seq_one_letter_code
_entity_poly.pdbx_strand_id
1 'polypeptide(L)'
;MEQWSKQQRSFAVKAFYQSGSYGAAQRHFRTNFLINRIKPVPSVNSIKLWVTNFEAIGETRSRRGGSARSVRTPANIDRVRVAVERSPRRSARRQSAALGMANMSVRRILRLDLHHHPYKIQVVQAMNENDFAARRRFCQTLLDMFDENEDLVHNLWMSDEAHFHLSGFVNKQNFRYWSDENPQQLHQKPLHSSKVTVWCAMSSLGIIGPYFFEKDREQAVTVNAQRYSEMLHSFFIPQLRQHGMNNETLFQQDGATSHTARVSMNVLNNVFPNRVISRNGAISWPPRSPNLTVCDFFL
;
A
#
# COMPACT_ATOMS: atom_id res chain seq x y z
N MET A 1 -7.04 13.00 -36.91
CA MET A 1 -6.74 11.87 -37.83
C MET A 1 -5.81 12.36 -38.92
N GLU A 2 -4.76 11.61 -39.23
CA GLU A 2 -3.64 12.04 -40.05
C GLU A 2 -3.97 11.91 -41.55
N GLN A 3 -4.25 13.02 -42.24
CA GLN A 3 -4.77 12.98 -43.61
C GLN A 3 -3.75 12.47 -44.66
N TRP A 4 -2.44 12.61 -44.40
CA TRP A 4 -1.37 12.24 -45.33
C TRP A 4 -0.18 11.58 -44.63
N SER A 5 0.21 10.40 -45.11
CA SER A 5 1.33 9.61 -44.55
C SER A 5 2.69 10.28 -44.78
N LYS A 6 3.73 9.83 -44.05
CA LYS A 6 5.11 10.33 -44.25
C LYS A 6 5.58 10.11 -45.69
N GLN A 7 5.31 8.93 -46.26
CA GLN A 7 5.67 8.57 -47.63
C GLN A 7 4.98 9.46 -48.66
N GLN A 8 3.69 9.76 -48.46
CA GLN A 8 2.94 10.67 -49.32
C GLN A 8 3.53 12.09 -49.28
N ARG A 9 3.84 12.61 -48.09
CA ARG A 9 4.46 13.93 -47.93
C ARG A 9 5.84 14.00 -48.60
N SER A 10 6.68 12.98 -48.40
CA SER A 10 8.00 12.89 -49.04
C SER A 10 7.89 12.83 -50.57
N PHE A 11 6.92 12.10 -51.12
CA PHE A 11 6.68 12.07 -52.56
C PHE A 11 6.30 13.45 -53.09
N ALA A 12 5.41 14.18 -52.40
CA ALA A 12 4.99 15.52 -52.82
C ALA A 12 6.16 16.51 -52.88
N VAL A 13 7.09 16.43 -51.91
CA VAL A 13 8.32 17.23 -51.91
C VAL A 13 9.24 16.83 -53.08
N LYS A 14 9.44 15.52 -53.31
CA LYS A 14 10.23 15.03 -54.46
C LYS A 14 9.64 15.48 -55.80
N ALA A 15 8.32 15.37 -55.96
CA ALA A 15 7.60 15.76 -57.17
C ALA A 15 7.69 17.28 -57.42
N PHE A 16 7.77 18.10 -56.37
CA PHE A 16 8.05 19.53 -56.51
C PHE A 16 9.45 19.78 -57.06
N TYR A 17 10.49 19.19 -56.47
CA TYR A 17 11.87 19.38 -56.96
C TYR A 17 12.08 18.90 -58.40
N GLN A 18 11.35 17.86 -58.84
CA GLN A 18 11.43 17.38 -60.21
C GLN A 18 10.69 18.24 -61.23
N SER A 19 9.66 18.99 -60.80
CA SER A 19 8.78 19.72 -61.71
C SER A 19 8.87 21.24 -61.61
N GLY A 20 9.49 21.77 -60.56
CA GLY A 20 9.59 23.22 -60.28
C GLY A 20 8.25 23.91 -59.98
N SER A 21 7.13 23.18 -59.96
CA SER A 21 5.78 23.74 -59.82
C SER A 21 4.94 22.95 -58.83
N TYR A 22 4.37 23.65 -57.84
CA TYR A 22 3.49 23.03 -56.84
C TYR A 22 2.22 22.42 -57.44
N GLY A 23 1.67 23.03 -58.50
CA GLY A 23 0.52 22.48 -59.22
C GLY A 23 0.88 21.23 -60.04
N ALA A 24 2.09 21.17 -60.61
CA ALA A 24 2.60 19.96 -61.25
C ALA A 24 2.86 18.84 -60.22
N ALA A 25 3.46 19.17 -59.07
CA ALA A 25 3.67 18.24 -57.97
C ALA A 25 2.36 17.61 -57.47
N GLN A 26 1.29 18.40 -57.36
CA GLN A 26 -0.04 17.92 -56.98
C GLN A 26 -0.64 16.96 -58.02
N ARG A 27 -0.45 17.25 -59.31
CA ARG A 27 -0.87 16.36 -60.41
C ARG A 27 -0.08 15.05 -60.40
N HIS A 28 1.25 15.11 -60.27
CA HIS A 28 2.09 13.92 -60.12
C HIS A 28 1.72 13.09 -58.88
N PHE A 29 1.40 13.75 -57.77
CA PHE A 29 0.92 13.09 -56.56
C PHE A 29 -0.37 12.30 -56.82
N ARG A 30 -1.32 12.91 -57.53
CA ARG A 30 -2.59 12.25 -57.90
C ARG A 30 -2.35 11.02 -58.78
N THR A 31 -1.51 11.14 -59.80
CA THR A 31 -1.19 10.04 -60.72
C THR A 31 -0.45 8.91 -60.00
N ASN A 32 0.58 9.23 -59.23
CA ASN A 32 1.42 8.23 -58.55
C ASN A 32 0.65 7.40 -57.52
N PHE A 33 -0.28 8.02 -56.79
CA PHE A 33 -1.10 7.32 -55.78
C PHE A 33 -2.47 6.88 -56.30
N LEU A 34 -2.71 6.95 -57.62
CA LEU A 34 -3.94 6.52 -58.28
C LEU A 34 -5.21 7.10 -57.62
N ILE A 35 -5.15 8.37 -57.22
CA ILE A 35 -6.24 9.02 -56.48
C ILE A 35 -7.32 9.47 -57.48
N ASN A 36 -8.54 8.96 -57.31
CA ASN A 36 -9.70 9.37 -58.11
C ASN A 36 -9.88 10.91 -58.07
N ARG A 37 -10.31 11.51 -59.19
CA ARG A 37 -10.53 12.95 -59.36
C ARG A 37 -11.41 13.57 -58.26
N ILE A 38 -12.38 12.82 -57.74
CA ILE A 38 -13.32 13.25 -56.70
C ILE A 38 -12.66 13.24 -55.31
N LYS A 39 -11.62 12.42 -55.10
CA LYS A 39 -10.93 12.32 -53.82
C LYS A 39 -9.95 13.47 -53.62
N PRO A 40 -9.81 13.96 -52.37
CA PRO A 40 -8.93 15.08 -52.06
C PRO A 40 -7.47 14.71 -52.33
N VAL A 41 -6.67 15.72 -52.62
CA VAL A 41 -5.20 15.67 -52.72
C VAL A 41 -4.62 16.77 -51.83
N PRO A 42 -3.32 16.70 -51.46
CA PRO A 42 -2.70 17.77 -50.69
C PRO A 42 -2.89 19.12 -51.36
N SER A 43 -3.26 20.14 -50.60
CA SER A 43 -3.37 21.50 -51.13
C SER A 43 -1.98 22.04 -51.50
N VAL A 44 -1.92 22.99 -52.44
CA VAL A 44 -0.66 23.67 -52.80
C VAL A 44 0.02 24.26 -51.56
N ASN A 45 -0.75 24.85 -50.63
CA ASN A 45 -0.22 25.40 -49.38
C ASN A 45 0.36 24.31 -48.46
N SER A 46 -0.25 23.12 -48.44
CA SER A 46 0.29 21.96 -47.70
C SER A 46 1.62 21.49 -48.29
N ILE A 47 1.72 21.41 -49.62
CA ILE A 47 2.98 21.03 -50.29
C ILE A 47 4.05 22.10 -50.04
N LYS A 48 3.71 23.39 -50.15
CA LYS A 48 4.62 24.49 -49.84
C LYS A 48 5.14 24.42 -48.41
N LEU A 49 4.27 24.20 -47.43
CA LEU A 49 4.65 24.02 -46.04
C LEU A 49 5.58 22.81 -45.83
N TRP A 50 5.34 21.70 -46.53
CA TRP A 50 6.20 20.52 -46.43
C TRP A 50 7.58 20.75 -47.04
N VAL A 51 7.66 21.45 -48.18
CA VAL A 51 8.93 21.84 -48.82
C VAL A 51 9.71 22.78 -47.90
N THR A 52 9.06 23.83 -47.38
CA THR A 52 9.71 24.79 -46.47
C THR A 52 10.23 24.10 -45.20
N ASN A 53 9.44 23.20 -44.59
CA ASN A 53 9.91 22.44 -43.44
C ASN A 53 11.07 21.50 -43.81
N PHE A 54 11.00 20.85 -44.98
CA PHE A 54 12.05 19.96 -45.45
C PHE A 54 13.38 20.70 -45.68
N GLU A 55 13.33 21.88 -46.28
CA GLU A 55 14.51 22.75 -46.50
C GLU A 55 15.09 23.28 -45.18
N ALA A 56 14.24 23.62 -44.21
CA ALA A 56 14.67 24.21 -42.95
C ALA A 56 15.21 23.19 -41.92
N ILE A 57 14.55 22.02 -41.79
CA ILE A 57 14.81 21.06 -40.70
C ILE A 57 14.95 19.60 -41.17
N GLY A 58 14.94 19.32 -42.48
CA GLY A 58 15.06 17.97 -43.04
C GLY A 58 13.83 17.07 -42.83
N GLU A 59 12.76 17.61 -42.24
CA GLU A 59 11.51 16.89 -41.95
C GLU A 59 10.33 17.58 -42.64
N THR A 60 9.35 16.81 -43.16
CA THR A 60 8.13 17.40 -43.78
C THR A 60 7.13 17.97 -42.76
N ARG A 61 7.43 17.90 -41.47
CA ARG A 61 6.57 18.34 -40.37
C ARG A 61 7.30 19.25 -39.41
N SER A 62 6.58 20.25 -38.91
CA SER A 62 7.01 20.96 -37.71
C SER A 62 6.90 20.04 -36.49
N ARG A 63 7.90 20.11 -35.61
CA ARG A 63 7.79 19.53 -34.27
C ARG A 63 6.70 20.30 -33.53
N ARG A 64 5.69 19.60 -33.01
CA ARG A 64 4.70 20.23 -32.12
C ARG A 64 5.44 20.70 -30.88
N GLY A 65 5.51 22.01 -30.66
CA GLY A 65 5.96 22.56 -29.38
C GLY A 65 5.03 22.03 -28.29
N GLY A 66 5.58 21.37 -27.28
CA GLY A 66 4.81 20.99 -26.10
C GLY A 66 4.28 22.23 -25.38
N SER A 67 3.07 22.15 -24.82
CA SER A 67 2.56 23.22 -23.95
C SER A 67 3.54 23.46 -22.80
N ALA A 68 3.90 24.72 -22.56
CA ALA A 68 4.72 25.08 -21.41
C ALA A 68 4.03 24.61 -20.11
N ARG A 69 4.80 24.02 -19.19
CA ARG A 69 4.30 23.62 -17.87
C ARG A 69 4.07 24.88 -17.03
N SER A 70 2.82 25.30 -16.88
CA SER A 70 2.47 26.55 -16.19
C SER A 70 2.57 26.48 -14.66
N VAL A 71 2.32 25.31 -14.05
CA VAL A 71 2.23 25.19 -12.58
C VAL A 71 3.38 24.39 -11.96
N ARG A 72 3.90 23.36 -12.64
CA ARG A 72 5.06 22.55 -12.19
C ARG A 72 6.38 23.20 -12.63
N THR A 73 6.57 24.46 -12.29
CA THR A 73 7.83 25.18 -12.52
C THR A 73 8.85 24.80 -11.45
N PRO A 74 10.17 24.91 -11.71
CA PRO A 74 11.20 24.65 -10.70
C PRO A 74 10.98 25.42 -9.40
N ALA A 75 10.59 26.70 -9.50
CA ALA A 75 10.28 27.53 -8.34
C ALA A 75 9.09 27.00 -7.52
N ASN A 76 8.01 26.55 -8.17
CA ASN A 76 6.86 25.99 -7.45
C ASN A 76 7.16 24.61 -6.86
N ILE A 77 8.00 23.80 -7.52
CA ILE A 77 8.46 22.52 -6.97
C ILE A 77 9.23 22.76 -5.67
N ASP A 78 10.13 23.73 -5.67
CA ASP A 78 10.93 24.06 -4.49
C ASP A 78 10.07 24.66 -3.36
N ARG A 79 9.11 25.54 -3.68
CA ARG A 79 8.12 26.04 -2.70
C ARG A 79 7.34 24.91 -2.02
N VAL A 80 6.92 23.90 -2.79
CA VAL A 80 6.23 22.72 -2.23
C VAL A 80 7.18 21.88 -1.38
N ARG A 81 8.43 21.67 -1.82
CA ARG A 81 9.45 20.92 -1.06
C ARG A 81 9.66 21.54 0.32
N VAL A 82 10.00 22.83 0.38
CA VAL A 82 10.26 23.55 1.63
C VAL A 82 9.05 23.53 2.56
N ALA A 83 7.84 23.70 2.02
CA ALA A 83 6.61 23.68 2.84
C ALA A 83 6.32 22.31 3.46
N VAL A 84 6.68 21.22 2.75
CA VAL A 84 6.51 19.85 3.22
C VAL A 84 7.57 19.50 4.26
N GLU A 85 8.84 19.88 4.04
CA GLU A 85 9.93 19.70 5.02
C GLU A 85 9.67 20.45 6.33
N ARG A 86 9.16 21.69 6.25
CA ARG A 86 8.78 22.47 7.44
C ARG A 86 7.58 21.92 8.19
N SER A 87 6.73 21.12 7.55
CA SER A 87 5.48 20.64 8.13
C SER A 87 5.04 19.30 7.53
N PRO A 88 5.79 18.22 7.81
CA PRO A 88 5.59 16.93 7.14
C PRO A 88 4.24 16.28 7.46
N ARG A 89 3.62 16.66 8.58
CA ARG A 89 2.30 16.16 9.02
C ARG A 89 1.11 16.88 8.37
N ARG A 90 1.32 17.96 7.61
CA ARG A 90 0.23 18.67 6.93
C ARG A 90 -0.19 17.93 5.66
N SER A 91 -1.49 17.72 5.50
CA SER A 91 -2.04 17.06 4.31
C SER A 91 -1.79 17.89 3.04
N ALA A 92 -1.75 17.24 1.88
CA ALA A 92 -1.60 17.93 0.58
C ALA A 92 -2.66 19.04 0.36
N ARG A 93 -3.88 18.87 0.90
CA ARG A 93 -4.93 19.90 0.85
C ARG A 93 -4.59 21.12 1.70
N ARG A 94 -4.07 20.93 2.92
CA ARG A 94 -3.62 22.04 3.78
C ARG A 94 -2.38 22.73 3.21
N GLN A 95 -1.46 21.98 2.63
CA GLN A 95 -0.29 22.53 1.92
C GLN A 95 -0.73 23.36 0.71
N SER A 96 -1.73 22.89 -0.04
CA SER A 96 -2.36 23.63 -1.14
C SER A 96 -2.95 24.97 -0.70
N ALA A 97 -3.70 25.00 0.40
CA ALA A 97 -4.24 26.24 0.95
C ALA A 97 -3.12 27.20 1.40
N ALA A 98 -2.10 26.69 2.10
CA ALA A 98 -0.99 27.50 2.59
C ALA A 98 -0.11 28.08 1.45
N LEU A 99 0.02 27.36 0.35
CA LEU A 99 0.84 27.77 -0.81
C LEU A 99 0.06 28.59 -1.84
N GLY A 100 -1.26 28.71 -1.71
CA GLY A 100 -2.12 29.32 -2.73
C GLY A 100 -2.11 28.55 -4.06
N MET A 101 -1.92 27.22 -4.01
CA MET A 101 -1.80 26.36 -5.18
C MET A 101 -2.99 25.41 -5.26
N ALA A 102 -3.42 25.03 -6.46
CA ALA A 102 -4.44 24.00 -6.62
C ALA A 102 -3.97 22.65 -6.02
N ASN A 103 -4.86 21.97 -5.29
CA ASN A 103 -4.57 20.69 -4.61
C ASN A 103 -4.01 19.63 -5.56
N MET A 104 -4.56 19.53 -6.77
CA MET A 104 -4.07 18.60 -7.79
C MET A 104 -2.64 18.90 -8.24
N SER A 105 -2.24 20.17 -8.28
CA SER A 105 -0.88 20.57 -8.63
C SER A 105 0.11 20.20 -7.53
N VAL A 106 -0.24 20.45 -6.26
CA VAL A 106 0.59 20.03 -5.11
C VAL A 106 0.75 18.50 -5.09
N ARG A 107 -0.33 17.75 -5.30
CA ARG A 107 -0.27 16.27 -5.37
C ARG A 107 0.61 15.76 -6.51
N ARG A 108 0.52 16.39 -7.69
CA ARG A 108 1.37 16.04 -8.83
C ARG A 108 2.84 16.34 -8.55
N ILE A 109 3.14 17.48 -7.93
CA ILE A 109 4.52 17.83 -7.53
C ILE A 109 5.07 16.82 -6.53
N LEU A 110 4.30 16.52 -5.48
CA LEU A 110 4.69 15.54 -4.48
C LEU A 110 5.01 14.17 -5.11
N ARG A 111 4.15 13.66 -6.00
CA ARG A 111 4.31 12.31 -6.57
C ARG A 111 5.31 12.23 -7.72
N LEU A 112 5.29 13.20 -8.64
CA LEU A 112 5.99 13.10 -9.92
C LEU A 112 7.32 13.87 -9.96
N ASP A 113 7.50 14.88 -9.11
CA ASP A 113 8.72 15.70 -9.07
C ASP A 113 9.54 15.44 -7.80
N LEU A 114 8.89 15.30 -6.65
CA LEU A 114 9.55 15.05 -5.36
C LEU A 114 9.57 13.57 -4.96
N HIS A 115 8.84 12.71 -5.67
CA HIS A 115 8.73 11.27 -5.38
C HIS A 115 8.34 10.95 -3.92
N HIS A 116 7.56 11.83 -3.29
CA HIS A 116 7.02 11.62 -1.95
C HIS A 116 5.79 10.71 -1.98
N HIS A 117 5.71 9.81 -1.00
CA HIS A 117 4.60 8.90 -0.79
C HIS A 117 3.82 9.25 0.49
N PRO A 118 2.49 9.07 0.52
CA PRO A 118 1.72 9.22 1.74
C PRO A 118 2.02 8.05 2.70
N TYR A 119 2.52 8.35 3.90
CA TYR A 119 2.71 7.36 4.95
C TYR A 119 1.66 7.52 6.05
N LYS A 120 1.18 6.38 6.58
CA LYS A 120 0.28 6.32 7.72
C LYS A 120 1.12 6.23 8.99
N ILE A 121 0.96 7.17 9.92
CA ILE A 121 1.59 7.08 11.24
C ILE A 121 0.95 5.91 11.98
N GLN A 122 1.78 4.91 12.32
CA GLN A 122 1.40 3.84 13.23
C GLN A 122 1.76 4.28 14.65
N VAL A 123 0.78 4.27 15.56
CA VAL A 123 1.04 4.47 16.99
C VAL A 123 1.39 3.10 17.55
N VAL A 124 2.68 2.87 17.77
CA VAL A 124 3.21 1.65 18.39
C VAL A 124 3.71 1.97 19.80
N GLN A 125 3.86 0.97 20.65
CA GLN A 125 4.47 1.17 21.96
C GLN A 125 5.93 1.64 21.80
N ALA A 126 6.36 2.56 22.66
CA ALA A 126 7.75 3.00 22.68
C ALA A 126 8.66 1.81 23.01
N MET A 127 9.66 1.57 22.16
CA MET A 127 10.65 0.52 22.38
C MET A 127 11.75 1.03 23.31
N ASN A 128 12.18 0.18 24.24
CA ASN A 128 13.36 0.40 25.08
C ASN A 128 14.61 -0.16 24.36
N GLU A 129 15.81 0.27 24.76
CA GLU A 129 17.08 -0.20 24.17
C GLU A 129 17.22 -1.73 24.17
N ASN A 130 16.83 -2.37 25.28
CA ASN A 130 16.86 -3.82 25.42
C ASN A 130 15.89 -4.55 24.46
N ASP A 131 14.80 -3.90 24.06
CA ASP A 131 13.81 -4.50 23.15
C ASP A 131 14.43 -4.72 21.77
N PHE A 132 15.31 -3.82 21.31
CA PHE A 132 15.99 -3.96 20.01
C PHE A 132 16.86 -5.21 19.96
N ALA A 133 17.65 -5.45 21.01
CA ALA A 133 18.52 -6.62 21.09
C ALA A 133 17.70 -7.93 21.21
N ALA A 134 16.60 -7.92 21.98
CA ALA A 134 15.70 -9.06 22.08
C ALA A 134 15.03 -9.39 20.74
N ARG A 135 14.51 -8.36 20.05
CA ARG A 135 13.89 -8.50 18.72
C ARG A 135 14.85 -9.00 17.67
N ARG A 136 16.08 -8.46 17.62
CA ARG A 136 17.09 -8.91 16.65
C ARG A 136 17.46 -10.37 16.89
N ARG A 137 17.68 -10.77 18.15
CA ARG A 137 17.97 -12.17 18.48
C ARG A 137 16.83 -13.09 18.06
N PHE A 138 15.59 -12.73 18.38
CA PHE A 138 14.42 -13.50 17.96
C PHE A 138 14.32 -13.64 16.42
N CYS A 139 14.47 -12.54 15.69
CA CYS A 139 14.46 -12.59 14.23
C CYS A 139 15.57 -13.48 13.68
N GLN A 140 16.78 -13.41 14.25
CA GLN A 140 17.88 -14.27 13.84
C GLN A 140 17.57 -15.74 14.10
N THR A 141 17.05 -16.08 15.29
CA THR A 141 16.64 -17.46 15.61
C THR A 141 15.61 -18.00 14.63
N LEU A 142 14.60 -17.21 14.24
CA LEU A 142 13.63 -17.67 13.24
C LEU A 142 14.24 -17.82 11.85
N LEU A 143 15.13 -16.90 11.45
CA LEU A 143 15.83 -17.02 10.17
C LEU A 143 16.69 -18.28 10.13
N ASP A 144 17.47 -18.55 11.17
CA ASP A 144 18.30 -19.75 11.26
C ASP A 144 17.44 -21.02 11.17
N MET A 145 16.28 -21.05 11.85
CA MET A 145 15.33 -22.17 11.75
C MET A 145 14.78 -22.37 10.33
N PHE A 146 14.44 -21.29 9.64
CA PHE A 146 13.91 -21.36 8.27
C PHE A 146 14.99 -21.69 7.24
N ASP A 147 16.23 -21.28 7.48
CA ASP A 147 17.37 -21.66 6.64
C ASP A 147 17.70 -23.17 6.79
N GLU A 148 17.49 -23.74 7.98
CA GLU A 148 17.63 -25.19 8.22
C GLU A 148 16.49 -26.01 7.59
N ASN A 149 15.26 -25.51 7.66
CA ASN A 149 14.08 -26.14 7.07
C ASN A 149 13.07 -25.07 6.60
N GLU A 150 13.06 -24.82 5.29
CA GLU A 150 12.21 -23.80 4.67
C GLU A 150 10.71 -24.10 4.87
N ASP A 151 10.32 -25.37 4.96
CA ASP A 151 8.93 -25.78 5.17
C ASP A 151 8.40 -25.44 6.59
N LEU A 152 9.27 -25.12 7.55
CA LEU A 152 8.85 -24.71 8.90
C LEU A 152 8.00 -23.43 8.89
N VAL A 153 8.21 -22.54 7.92
CA VAL A 153 7.39 -21.32 7.78
C VAL A 153 5.92 -21.68 7.55
N HIS A 154 5.67 -22.78 6.83
CA HIS A 154 4.33 -23.26 6.55
C HIS A 154 3.68 -23.94 7.75
N ASN A 155 4.49 -24.49 8.63
CA ASN A 155 4.08 -25.14 9.88
C ASN A 155 3.95 -24.17 11.08
N LEU A 156 4.14 -22.86 10.88
CA LEU A 156 4.01 -21.85 11.91
C LEU A 156 2.57 -21.32 12.01
N TRP A 157 1.99 -21.42 13.20
CA TRP A 157 0.70 -20.83 13.57
C TRP A 157 0.91 -19.67 14.54
N MET A 158 0.46 -18.48 14.16
CA MET A 158 0.47 -17.29 15.02
C MET A 158 -0.93 -16.98 15.50
N SER A 159 -1.07 -16.52 16.74
CA SER A 159 -2.36 -16.19 17.34
C SER A 159 -2.37 -14.83 18.01
N ASP A 160 -3.55 -14.22 18.07
CA ASP A 160 -3.76 -12.95 18.78
C ASP A 160 -5.24 -12.75 19.15
N GLU A 161 -5.50 -11.77 20.02
CA GLU A 161 -6.83 -11.32 20.40
C GLU A 161 -7.16 -9.91 19.91
N ALA A 162 -8.36 -9.76 19.35
CA ALA A 162 -8.93 -8.47 19.00
C ALA A 162 -10.14 -8.12 19.89
N HIS A 163 -10.23 -6.84 20.29
CA HIS A 163 -11.40 -6.31 21.01
C HIS A 163 -12.34 -5.57 20.05
N PHE A 164 -13.57 -6.07 19.92
CA PHE A 164 -14.64 -5.43 19.16
C PHE A 164 -15.61 -4.74 20.12
N HIS A 165 -15.67 -3.42 20.07
CA HIS A 165 -16.54 -2.64 20.97
C HIS A 165 -17.92 -2.42 20.34
N LEU A 166 -18.98 -2.90 21.01
CA LEU A 166 -20.37 -2.80 20.56
C LEU A 166 -20.93 -1.38 20.63
N SER A 167 -20.30 -0.50 21.41
CA SER A 167 -20.65 0.93 21.48
C SER A 167 -20.25 1.76 20.25
N GLY A 168 -19.76 1.12 19.18
CA GLY A 168 -19.25 1.82 18.00
C GLY A 168 -17.97 2.60 18.30
N PHE A 169 -17.04 1.99 19.04
CA PHE A 169 -15.78 2.62 19.45
C PHE A 169 -15.16 3.35 18.29
N VAL A 170 -15.13 4.67 18.43
CA VAL A 170 -14.75 5.53 17.33
C VAL A 170 -13.26 5.36 17.11
N ASN A 171 -12.90 4.68 16.03
CA ASN A 171 -11.54 4.63 15.54
C ASN A 171 -11.04 6.07 15.42
N LYS A 172 -9.98 6.44 16.17
CA LYS A 172 -9.39 7.79 16.09
C LYS A 172 -8.94 8.15 14.67
N GLN A 173 -8.80 7.18 13.75
CA GLN A 173 -8.59 7.43 12.32
C GLN A 173 -9.77 8.11 11.62
N ASN A 174 -10.99 7.98 12.15
CA ASN A 174 -12.23 8.50 11.57
C ASN A 174 -12.70 9.83 12.19
N PHE A 175 -12.05 10.31 13.27
CA PHE A 175 -12.35 11.63 13.81
C PHE A 175 -11.60 12.72 13.04
N ARG A 176 -12.30 13.31 12.05
CA ARG A 176 -11.88 14.55 11.40
C ARG A 176 -12.97 15.59 11.63
N TYR A 177 -12.65 16.62 12.40
CA TYR A 177 -13.50 17.81 12.52
C TYR A 177 -12.83 18.97 11.79
N TRP A 178 -13.62 19.78 11.09
CA TRP A 178 -13.20 21.04 10.52
C TRP A 178 -13.81 22.15 11.39
N SER A 179 -12.98 23.01 11.96
CA SER A 179 -13.41 24.18 12.74
C SER A 179 -12.35 25.27 12.65
N ASP A 180 -12.78 26.52 12.63
CA ASP A 180 -11.92 27.70 12.56
C ASP A 180 -11.29 28.05 13.92
N GLU A 181 -11.88 27.58 15.03
CA GLU A 181 -11.29 27.61 16.39
C GLU A 181 -11.40 26.25 17.11
N ASN A 182 -10.60 26.06 18.17
CA ASN A 182 -10.53 24.80 18.93
C ASN A 182 -11.88 24.49 19.60
N PRO A 183 -12.61 23.44 19.17
CA PRO A 183 -13.99 23.21 19.60
C PRO A 183 -14.13 22.71 21.05
N GLN A 184 -13.02 22.49 21.78
CA GLN A 184 -12.98 21.96 23.15
C GLN A 184 -13.88 20.72 23.37
N GLN A 185 -14.11 19.92 22.31
CA GLN A 185 -15.00 18.78 22.40
C GLN A 185 -14.35 17.66 23.22
N LEU A 186 -14.87 17.49 24.44
CA LEU A 186 -14.57 16.35 25.29
C LEU A 186 -15.39 15.15 24.81
N HIS A 187 -14.72 14.18 24.19
CA HIS A 187 -15.37 12.90 23.90
C HIS A 187 -15.40 12.07 25.19
N GLN A 188 -16.51 12.18 25.92
CA GLN A 188 -16.77 11.40 27.13
C GLN A 188 -16.95 9.93 26.75
N LYS A 189 -16.17 9.06 27.38
CA LYS A 189 -16.24 7.62 27.19
C LYS A 189 -16.89 7.00 28.42
N PRO A 190 -17.79 6.01 28.26
CA PRO A 190 -18.15 5.14 29.36
C PRO A 190 -16.88 4.46 29.89
N LEU A 191 -16.71 4.42 31.21
CA LEU A 191 -15.60 3.70 31.85
C LEU A 191 -15.62 2.20 31.48
N HIS A 192 -16.81 1.66 31.15
CA HIS A 192 -17.04 0.28 30.77
C HIS A 192 -17.90 0.20 29.50
N SER A 193 -17.30 0.38 28.32
CA SER A 193 -17.99 0.04 27.07
C SER A 193 -18.09 -1.48 26.90
N SER A 194 -19.26 -2.01 26.53
CA SER A 194 -19.40 -3.41 26.11
C SER A 194 -18.45 -3.70 24.95
N LYS A 195 -17.57 -4.69 25.13
CA LYS A 195 -16.58 -5.15 24.15
C LYS A 195 -16.58 -6.65 24.11
N VAL A 196 -16.48 -7.26 22.94
CA VAL A 196 -16.27 -8.70 22.76
C VAL A 196 -14.80 -8.94 22.47
N THR A 197 -14.22 -9.97 23.09
CA THR A 197 -12.83 -10.39 22.80
C THR A 197 -12.91 -11.60 21.89
N VAL A 198 -12.26 -11.50 20.74
CA VAL A 198 -12.21 -12.57 19.74
C VAL A 198 -10.77 -13.03 19.61
N TRP A 199 -10.57 -14.33 19.65
CA TRP A 199 -9.28 -14.96 19.40
C TRP A 199 -9.25 -15.58 18.01
N CYS A 200 -8.10 -15.52 17.36
CA CYS A 200 -7.86 -16.17 16.08
C CYS A 200 -6.40 -16.63 15.98
N ALA A 201 -6.18 -17.73 15.26
CA ALA A 201 -4.86 -18.13 14.80
C ALA A 201 -4.81 -18.22 13.27
N MET A 202 -3.62 -17.98 12.72
CA MET A 202 -3.38 -17.95 11.29
C MET A 202 -2.02 -18.56 10.96
N SER A 203 -1.99 -19.24 9.83
CA SER A 203 -0.81 -19.82 9.20
C SER A 203 -0.96 -19.70 7.68
N SER A 204 0.09 -20.03 6.93
CA SER A 204 -0.02 -20.22 5.48
C SER A 204 -1.05 -21.31 5.09
N LEU A 205 -1.34 -22.24 6.01
CA LEU A 205 -2.30 -23.33 5.83
C LEU A 205 -3.76 -22.89 6.03
N GLY A 206 -4.00 -21.70 6.57
CA GLY A 206 -5.36 -21.17 6.78
C GLY A 206 -5.53 -20.42 8.08
N ILE A 207 -6.79 -20.25 8.47
CA ILE A 207 -7.22 -19.47 9.64
C ILE A 207 -8.05 -20.38 10.54
N ILE A 208 -7.74 -20.39 11.83
CA ILE A 208 -8.50 -21.08 12.89
C ILE A 208 -9.11 -20.02 13.79
N GLY A 209 -10.44 -19.98 13.84
CA GLY A 209 -11.19 -18.90 14.47
C GLY A 209 -12.42 -18.52 13.64
N PRO A 210 -13.16 -17.48 14.04
CA PRO A 210 -13.03 -16.74 15.29
C PRO A 210 -13.52 -17.55 16.50
N TYR A 211 -12.84 -17.41 17.65
CA TYR A 211 -13.35 -17.86 18.95
C TYR A 211 -13.80 -16.67 19.79
N PHE A 212 -15.07 -16.66 20.19
CA PHE A 212 -15.65 -15.57 20.97
C PHE A 212 -15.58 -15.89 22.46
N PHE A 213 -14.94 -15.02 23.25
CA PHE A 213 -14.94 -15.14 24.71
C PHE A 213 -16.23 -14.56 25.31
N GLU A 214 -17.29 -15.37 25.26
CA GLU A 214 -18.64 -15.02 25.73
C GLU A 214 -19.15 -16.04 26.78
N LYS A 215 -20.18 -15.65 27.54
CA LYS A 215 -21.02 -16.57 28.35
C LYS A 215 -22.32 -16.86 27.61
N ASP A 216 -23.11 -17.82 28.09
CA ASP A 216 -24.44 -18.26 27.58
C ASP A 216 -25.51 -17.16 27.37
N ARG A 217 -25.18 -15.88 27.57
CA ARG A 217 -26.04 -14.70 27.37
C ARG A 217 -25.33 -13.53 26.68
N GLU A 218 -24.39 -13.79 25.77
CA GLU A 218 -23.69 -12.77 24.94
C GLU A 218 -22.93 -11.71 25.76
N GLN A 219 -22.68 -11.97 27.05
CA GLN A 219 -21.84 -11.11 27.88
C GLN A 219 -20.39 -11.48 27.63
N ALA A 220 -19.64 -10.53 27.09
CA ALA A 220 -18.22 -10.68 26.91
C ALA A 220 -17.49 -10.81 28.25
N VAL A 221 -16.48 -11.67 28.25
CA VAL A 221 -15.74 -11.99 29.47
C VAL A 221 -14.27 -11.69 29.30
N THR A 222 -13.64 -11.29 30.40
CA THR A 222 -12.19 -11.15 30.49
C THR A 222 -11.51 -12.49 30.22
N VAL A 223 -10.56 -12.49 29.30
CA VAL A 223 -9.67 -13.63 29.06
C VAL A 223 -8.75 -13.78 30.26
N ASN A 224 -8.92 -14.88 31.00
CA ASN A 224 -8.00 -15.28 32.06
C ASN A 224 -7.29 -16.58 31.63
N ALA A 225 -6.25 -16.97 32.37
CA ALA A 225 -5.47 -18.16 32.04
C ALA A 225 -6.31 -19.45 31.93
N GLN A 226 -7.34 -19.58 32.77
CA GLN A 226 -8.20 -20.77 32.78
C GLN A 226 -9.07 -20.85 31.54
N ARG A 227 -9.77 -19.75 31.20
CA ARG A 227 -10.60 -19.65 29.98
C ARG A 227 -9.77 -19.77 28.71
N TYR A 228 -8.56 -19.21 28.73
CA TYR A 228 -7.61 -19.36 27.63
C TYR A 228 -7.21 -20.83 27.46
N SER A 229 -6.85 -21.51 28.55
CA SER A 229 -6.51 -22.95 28.53
C SER A 229 -7.68 -23.82 28.07
N GLU A 230 -8.90 -23.49 28.50
CA GLU A 230 -10.13 -24.15 28.05
C GLU A 230 -10.37 -23.96 26.55
N MET A 231 -10.18 -22.74 26.02
CA MET A 231 -10.25 -22.46 24.58
C MET A 231 -9.18 -23.25 23.81
N LEU A 232 -7.93 -23.29 24.30
CA LEU A 232 -6.87 -24.08 23.67
C LEU A 232 -7.29 -25.56 23.53
N HIS A 233 -7.81 -26.14 24.61
CA HIS A 233 -8.21 -27.55 24.65
C HIS A 233 -9.46 -27.88 23.85
N SER A 234 -10.51 -27.07 24.00
CA SER A 234 -11.84 -27.37 23.45
C SER A 234 -12.02 -26.91 22.01
N PHE A 235 -11.27 -25.89 21.57
CA PHE A 235 -11.45 -25.26 20.27
C PHE A 235 -10.18 -25.33 19.41
N PHE A 236 -9.07 -24.75 19.86
CA PHE A 236 -7.90 -24.55 19.00
C PHE A 236 -7.21 -25.87 18.64
N ILE A 237 -6.81 -26.68 19.63
CA ILE A 237 -6.07 -27.92 19.39
C ILE A 237 -6.87 -28.91 18.52
N PRO A 238 -8.19 -29.13 18.77
CA PRO A 238 -9.00 -29.97 17.89
C PRO A 238 -9.03 -29.49 16.43
N GLN A 239 -9.20 -28.18 16.20
CA GLN A 239 -9.21 -27.64 14.84
C GLN A 239 -7.83 -27.71 14.19
N LEU A 240 -6.77 -27.42 14.95
CA LEU A 240 -5.41 -27.51 14.44
C LEU A 240 -5.08 -28.92 13.95
N ARG A 241 -5.54 -29.96 14.66
CA ARG A 241 -5.41 -31.35 14.22
C ARG A 241 -6.13 -31.62 12.90
N GLN A 242 -7.32 -31.04 12.69
CA GLN A 242 -8.04 -31.14 11.42
C GLN A 242 -7.31 -30.42 10.28
N HIS A 243 -6.58 -29.35 10.60
CA HIS A 243 -5.70 -28.61 9.67
C HIS A 243 -4.33 -29.27 9.44
N GLY A 244 -4.12 -30.51 9.87
CA GLY A 244 -2.90 -31.26 9.56
C GLY A 244 -1.73 -31.03 10.51
N MET A 245 -2.00 -30.72 11.80
CA MET A 245 -0.97 -30.63 12.84
C MET A 245 0.00 -31.81 12.79
N ASN A 246 1.30 -31.51 12.86
CA ASN A 246 2.38 -32.49 12.81
C ASN A 246 3.45 -32.22 13.90
N ASN A 247 4.52 -33.02 13.89
CA ASN A 247 5.62 -32.93 14.86
C ASN A 247 6.58 -31.76 14.63
N GLU A 248 6.34 -30.96 13.59
CA GLU A 248 7.11 -29.76 13.26
C GLU A 248 6.30 -28.46 13.45
N THR A 249 4.99 -28.57 13.70
CA THR A 249 4.11 -27.41 13.94
C THR A 249 4.63 -26.54 15.09
N LEU A 250 4.87 -25.26 14.78
CA LEU A 250 5.26 -24.21 15.72
C LEU A 250 4.03 -23.39 16.10
N PHE A 251 3.92 -23.01 17.37
CA PHE A 251 2.82 -22.17 17.84
C PHE A 251 3.33 -20.91 18.51
N GLN A 252 2.86 -19.76 18.04
CA GLN A 252 3.20 -18.45 18.55
C GLN A 252 2.01 -17.77 19.23
N GLN A 253 2.29 -17.22 20.41
CA GLN A 253 1.40 -16.34 21.17
C GLN A 253 2.22 -15.20 21.80
N ASP A 254 1.57 -14.08 22.10
CA ASP A 254 2.25 -12.92 22.67
C ASP A 254 2.63 -13.11 24.16
N GLY A 255 3.06 -12.02 24.80
CA GLY A 255 3.49 -12.02 26.20
C GLY A 255 2.38 -11.73 27.23
N ALA A 256 1.10 -11.82 26.87
CA ALA A 256 0.00 -11.53 27.80
C ALA A 256 -0.01 -12.47 29.02
N THR A 257 -0.53 -11.98 30.14
CA THR A 257 -0.49 -12.71 31.42
C THR A 257 -1.19 -14.07 31.33
N SER A 258 -2.33 -14.16 30.63
CA SER A 258 -3.04 -15.42 30.36
C SER A 258 -2.19 -16.42 29.59
N HIS A 259 -1.38 -15.96 28.63
CA HIS A 259 -0.55 -16.80 27.74
C HIS A 259 0.66 -17.37 28.47
N THR A 260 1.25 -16.56 29.34
CA THR A 260 2.46 -16.92 30.11
C THR A 260 2.17 -17.69 31.39
N ALA A 261 0.89 -17.81 31.78
CA ALA A 261 0.48 -18.51 32.98
C ALA A 261 0.83 -20.00 32.89
N ARG A 262 1.17 -20.61 34.03
CA ARG A 262 1.57 -22.02 34.10
C ARG A 262 0.53 -22.97 33.49
N VAL A 263 -0.76 -22.70 33.71
CA VAL A 263 -1.84 -23.55 33.18
C VAL A 263 -1.81 -23.56 31.66
N SER A 264 -1.80 -22.39 31.02
CA SER A 264 -1.75 -22.23 29.57
C SER A 264 -0.47 -22.81 28.96
N MET A 265 0.69 -22.49 29.56
CA MET A 265 1.98 -23.01 29.09
C MET A 265 2.09 -24.53 29.23
N ASN A 266 1.49 -25.13 30.26
CA ASN A 266 1.46 -26.59 30.39
C ASN A 266 0.68 -27.24 29.24
N VAL A 267 -0.48 -26.67 28.86
CA VAL A 267 -1.25 -27.14 27.70
C VAL A 267 -0.39 -27.09 26.44
N LEU A 268 0.23 -25.95 26.18
CA LEU A 268 1.01 -25.74 24.97
C LEU A 268 2.28 -26.57 24.93
N ASN A 269 3.03 -26.68 26.03
CA ASN A 269 4.24 -27.49 26.09
C ASN A 269 3.96 -28.99 25.93
N ASN A 270 2.77 -29.46 26.35
CA ASN A 270 2.35 -30.85 26.12
C ASN A 270 2.05 -31.12 24.64
N VAL A 271 1.53 -30.14 23.90
CA VAL A 271 1.15 -30.30 22.48
C VAL A 271 2.31 -29.95 21.53
N PHE A 272 3.09 -28.95 21.88
CA PHE A 272 4.20 -28.38 21.09
C PHE A 272 5.51 -28.44 21.90
N PRO A 273 6.00 -29.63 22.28
CA PRO A 273 7.23 -29.75 23.05
C PRO A 273 8.39 -29.06 22.32
N ASN A 274 9.06 -28.13 22.99
CA ASN A 274 10.14 -27.28 22.46
C ASN A 274 9.77 -26.41 21.24
N ARG A 275 8.49 -26.28 20.91
CA ARG A 275 7.98 -25.60 19.70
C ARG A 275 7.02 -24.45 20.00
N VAL A 276 6.95 -24.01 21.26
CA VAL A 276 6.17 -22.84 21.67
C VAL A 276 7.02 -21.58 21.58
N ILE A 277 6.57 -20.63 20.77
CA ILE A 277 7.08 -19.27 20.68
C ILE A 277 6.23 -18.38 21.59
N SER A 278 6.75 -18.05 22.77
CA SER A 278 6.07 -17.20 23.75
C SER A 278 7.11 -16.62 24.70
N ARG A 279 6.72 -15.64 25.54
CA ARG A 279 7.62 -15.05 26.53
C ARG A 279 8.26 -16.09 27.46
N ASN A 280 7.51 -17.14 27.82
CA ASN A 280 7.95 -18.27 28.65
C ASN A 280 8.08 -19.58 27.85
N GLY A 281 8.11 -19.51 26.52
CA GLY A 281 8.25 -20.67 25.65
C GLY A 281 9.70 -21.10 25.46
N ALA A 282 9.90 -22.19 24.71
CA ALA A 282 11.22 -22.64 24.31
C ALA A 282 11.91 -21.61 23.39
N ILE A 283 11.13 -20.94 22.55
CA ILE A 283 11.58 -19.82 21.73
C ILE A 283 10.99 -18.55 22.34
N SER A 284 11.86 -17.66 22.82
CA SER A 284 11.42 -16.46 23.54
C SER A 284 10.83 -15.41 22.60
N TRP A 285 9.54 -15.09 22.79
CA TRP A 285 8.89 -14.01 22.04
C TRP A 285 9.33 -12.62 22.55
N PRO A 286 9.77 -11.71 21.67
CA PRO A 286 10.24 -10.40 22.07
C PRO A 286 9.09 -9.49 22.52
N PRO A 287 9.28 -8.69 23.58
CA PRO A 287 8.26 -7.76 24.04
C PRO A 287 7.93 -6.70 22.97
N ARG A 288 6.72 -6.14 23.02
CA ARG A 288 6.26 -4.99 22.20
C ARG A 288 6.50 -5.18 20.70
N SER A 289 6.20 -6.39 20.20
CA SER A 289 6.49 -6.78 18.82
C SER A 289 5.26 -7.12 17.97
N PRO A 290 4.22 -6.26 17.92
CA PRO A 290 3.03 -6.52 17.12
C PRO A 290 3.37 -6.62 15.63
N ASN A 291 4.40 -5.89 15.19
CA ASN A 291 4.89 -5.94 13.81
C ASN A 291 5.61 -7.26 13.44
N LEU A 292 5.65 -8.25 14.33
CA LEU A 292 6.19 -9.59 14.05
C LEU A 292 5.08 -10.66 14.07
N THR A 293 3.86 -10.31 14.47
CA THR A 293 2.71 -11.20 14.48
C THR A 293 1.88 -10.99 13.22
N VAL A 294 1.56 -12.07 12.51
CA VAL A 294 0.77 -12.01 11.26
C VAL A 294 -0.66 -11.51 11.54
N CYS A 295 -1.26 -11.89 12.68
CA CYS A 295 -2.60 -11.45 13.08
C CYS A 295 -2.74 -9.92 13.15
N ASP A 296 -1.77 -9.21 13.74
CA ASP A 296 -1.76 -7.75 13.87
C ASP A 296 -1.68 -7.00 12.52
N PHE A 297 -1.22 -7.66 11.45
CA PHE A 297 -1.09 -7.06 10.12
C PHE A 297 -2.28 -7.34 9.20
N PHE A 298 -2.81 -8.56 9.26
CA PHE A 298 -3.76 -9.06 8.26
C PHE A 298 -5.20 -9.17 8.78
N LEU A 299 -5.43 -9.18 10.10
CA LEU A 299 -6.77 -9.16 10.72
C LEU A 299 -7.14 -7.74 11.20
#